data_AF-A0A936WV17-F1
#
_entry.id   AF-A0A936WV17-F1
#
_cell.length_a   1.000
_cell.length_b   1.000
_cell.length_c   1.000
_cell.angle_alpha   90.00
_cell.angle_beta   90.00
_cell.angle_gamma   90.00
#
_symmetry.space_group_name_H-M   'P 1'
#
loop_
_entity.id
_entity.type
_entity.pdbx_description
1 polymer ?
#
loop_
_entity_poly.entity_id
_entity_poly.type
_entity_poly.pdbx_seq_one_letter_code
_entity_poly.pdbx_strand_id
1 'polypeptide(L)'
;MRNTWKALAMLSLLGVMADACKHGKCEGGGTSSHGSTKSHNVGENCMSCHHPDGDGHGCWQIGGTVYYSDHHTTLSNAKLLLFTLPQGQGTFVRSIDVDGLGNVYTSDNIPFDQAIFPAILVPSGDTAFMAEPIHDGACNRCHGVSTERITGP
;
A
#
# COMPACT_ATOMS: atom_id res chain seq x y z
N MET A 1 73.19 -25.32 -12.28
CA MET A 1 72.57 -24.99 -10.98
C MET A 1 72.67 -23.49 -10.77
N ARG A 2 71.53 -22.78 -10.78
CA ARG A 2 71.31 -21.42 -10.24
C ARG A 2 69.79 -21.16 -10.25
N ASN A 3 69.22 -21.17 -9.04
CA ASN A 3 68.26 -20.24 -8.43
C ASN A 3 67.25 -19.52 -9.33
N THR A 4 65.98 -19.32 -8.99
CA THR A 4 65.02 -19.79 -7.98
C THR A 4 63.76 -19.03 -8.38
N TRP A 5 62.65 -19.73 -8.57
CA TRP A 5 61.33 -19.12 -8.77
C TRP A 5 60.88 -18.31 -7.56
N LYS A 6 60.16 -17.21 -7.80
CA LYS A 6 58.78 -16.96 -7.35
C LYS A 6 58.47 -15.46 -7.48
N ALA A 7 57.87 -15.07 -8.60
CA ALA A 7 57.13 -13.81 -8.67
C ALA A 7 55.75 -14.06 -8.04
N LEU A 8 55.52 -13.50 -6.86
CA LEU A 8 54.23 -13.55 -6.19
C LEU A 8 53.33 -12.46 -6.79
N ALA A 9 52.46 -12.84 -7.73
CA ALA A 9 51.42 -11.95 -8.23
C ALA A 9 50.33 -11.82 -7.15
N MET A 10 50.29 -10.67 -6.48
CA MET A 10 49.13 -10.27 -5.66
C MET A 10 47.96 -10.01 -6.60
N LEU A 11 47.06 -10.98 -6.70
CA LEU A 11 45.78 -10.83 -7.37
C LEU A 11 44.83 -10.12 -6.39
N SER A 12 44.78 -8.79 -6.46
CA SER A 12 43.78 -7.99 -5.76
C SER A 12 42.40 -8.31 -6.32
N LEU A 13 41.64 -9.11 -5.57
CA LEU A 13 40.24 -9.40 -5.83
C LEU A 13 39.44 -8.10 -5.61
N LEU A 14 39.18 -7.35 -6.68
CA LEU A 14 38.13 -6.32 -6.65
C LEU A 14 36.79 -7.07 -6.49
N GLY A 15 36.24 -7.05 -5.29
CA GLY A 15 34.88 -7.49 -5.02
C GLY A 15 33.92 -6.60 -5.80
N VAL A 16 33.32 -7.14 -6.86
CA VAL A 16 32.12 -6.55 -7.46
C VAL A 16 31.01 -6.78 -6.44
N MET A 17 30.75 -5.76 -5.62
CA MET A 17 29.51 -5.67 -4.86
C MET A 17 28.41 -5.49 -5.90
N ALA A 18 27.77 -6.59 -6.27
CA ALA A 18 26.49 -6.52 -6.95
C ALA A 18 25.52 -5.94 -5.92
N ASP A 19 25.34 -4.62 -5.93
CA ASP A 19 24.13 -4.03 -5.39
C ASP A 19 22.98 -4.78 -6.04
N ALA A 20 22.31 -5.62 -5.24
CA ALA A 20 21.08 -6.28 -5.62
C ALA A 20 19.99 -5.20 -5.70
N CYS A 21 20.10 -4.37 -6.72
CA CYS A 21 19.23 -3.27 -7.00
C CYS A 21 17.81 -3.81 -7.21
N LYS A 22 16.92 -3.52 -6.25
CA LYS A 22 15.47 -3.69 -6.34
C LYS A 22 14.81 -2.73 -7.35
N HIS A 23 15.60 -2.07 -8.22
CA HIS A 23 15.07 -1.07 -9.16
C HIS A 23 13.98 -1.64 -10.06
N GLY A 24 12.82 -0.99 -10.03
CA GLY A 24 11.68 -1.26 -10.89
C GLY A 24 10.90 -2.55 -10.61
N LYS A 25 11.14 -3.25 -9.49
CA LYS A 25 10.38 -4.47 -9.15
C LYS A 25 9.54 -4.29 -7.89
N CYS A 26 8.26 -4.63 -8.02
CA CYS A 26 7.36 -4.72 -6.88
C CYS A 26 7.39 -6.09 -6.22
N GLU A 27 7.70 -6.09 -4.93
CA GLU A 27 7.53 -7.25 -4.06
C GLU A 27 6.21 -7.13 -3.29
N GLY A 28 5.62 -8.24 -2.86
CA GLY A 28 4.40 -8.23 -2.06
C GLY A 28 4.59 -7.57 -0.69
N GLY A 29 3.80 -6.55 -0.39
CA GLY A 29 3.78 -5.83 0.90
C GLY A 29 2.73 -6.32 1.90
N GLY A 30 2.03 -7.42 1.61
CA GLY A 30 0.94 -7.96 2.44
C GLY A 30 -0.37 -7.17 2.32
N THR A 31 -1.27 -7.40 3.26
CA THR A 31 -2.60 -6.78 3.35
C THR A 31 -2.90 -6.42 4.80
N SER A 32 -3.51 -5.26 5.04
CA SER A 32 -3.93 -4.82 6.37
C SER A 32 -4.95 -5.78 6.98
N SER A 33 -4.96 -5.86 8.31
CA SER A 33 -5.81 -6.76 9.07
C SER A 33 -6.28 -6.09 10.36
N HIS A 34 -7.52 -6.33 10.76
CA HIS A 34 -8.08 -5.76 11.99
C HIS A 34 -7.18 -5.96 13.21
N GLY A 35 -7.09 -4.92 14.05
CA GLY A 35 -6.32 -4.93 15.29
C GLY A 35 -4.79 -4.93 15.13
N SER A 36 -4.26 -5.13 13.91
CA SER A 36 -2.82 -5.02 13.65
C SER A 36 -2.35 -3.58 13.81
N THR A 37 -1.21 -3.37 14.45
CA THR A 37 -0.59 -2.04 14.62
C THR A 37 0.76 -1.95 13.90
N LYS A 38 0.98 -2.80 12.89
CA LYS A 38 2.25 -2.84 12.14
C LYS A 38 2.46 -1.66 11.20
N SER A 39 1.38 -1.01 10.75
CA SER A 39 1.47 0.17 9.87
C SER A 39 1.92 1.41 10.65
N HIS A 40 2.11 2.51 9.94
CA HIS A 40 2.55 3.79 10.49
C HIS A 40 2.08 4.93 9.57
N ASN A 41 2.44 6.18 9.91
CA ASN A 41 2.18 7.38 9.10
C ASN A 41 0.69 7.55 8.74
N VAL A 42 -0.17 7.46 9.76
CA VAL A 42 -1.62 7.69 9.65
C VAL A 42 -1.89 9.03 8.94
N GLY A 43 -2.65 8.99 7.86
CA GLY A 43 -3.04 10.14 7.06
C GLY A 43 -2.08 10.50 5.93
N GLU A 44 -0.88 9.93 5.90
CA GLU A 44 0.10 10.15 4.83
C GLU A 44 -0.17 9.25 3.61
N ASN A 45 0.32 9.68 2.45
CA ASN A 45 0.21 8.87 1.23
C ASN A 45 1.13 7.66 1.28
N CYS A 46 0.59 6.47 1.54
CA CYS A 46 1.36 5.23 1.60
C CYS A 46 2.24 5.00 0.36
N MET A 47 1.76 5.41 -0.82
CA MET A 47 2.46 5.19 -2.10
C MET A 47 3.60 6.16 -2.34
N SER A 48 3.90 7.08 -1.41
CA SER A 48 5.16 7.83 -1.43
C SER A 48 6.36 6.96 -1.07
N CYS A 49 6.14 5.84 -0.37
CA CYS A 49 7.21 4.92 0.04
C CYS A 49 6.98 3.49 -0.50
N HIS A 50 5.73 3.05 -0.66
CA HIS A 50 5.40 1.68 -1.05
C HIS A 50 5.19 1.51 -2.57
N HIS A 51 6.21 1.88 -3.34
CA HIS A 51 6.27 1.76 -4.80
C HIS A 51 7.59 1.06 -5.22
N PRO A 52 7.80 0.68 -6.50
CA PRO A 52 8.94 -0.17 -6.90
C PRO A 52 10.31 0.33 -6.45
N ASP A 53 10.51 1.65 -6.46
CA ASP A 53 11.76 2.32 -6.11
C ASP A 53 11.68 3.09 -4.78
N GLY A 54 10.66 2.80 -3.96
CA GLY A 54 10.44 3.47 -2.68
C GLY A 54 11.11 2.75 -1.52
N ASP A 55 11.34 3.48 -0.43
CA ASP A 55 12.00 2.96 0.78
C ASP A 55 11.14 1.96 1.58
N GLY A 56 9.85 1.86 1.25
CA GLY A 56 8.89 0.99 1.93
C GLY A 56 9.10 -0.49 1.60
N HIS A 57 8.92 -1.36 2.60
CA HIS A 57 8.97 -2.79 2.37
C HIS A 57 7.73 -3.27 1.58
N GLY A 58 7.96 -3.60 0.32
CA GLY A 58 6.93 -4.11 -0.60
C GLY A 58 6.08 -2.99 -1.20
N CYS A 59 5.46 -3.28 -2.34
CA CYS A 59 4.55 -2.36 -2.99
C CYS A 59 3.12 -2.61 -2.55
N TRP A 60 2.35 -1.54 -2.45
CA TRP A 60 0.92 -1.62 -2.26
C TRP A 60 0.19 -1.12 -3.51
N GLN A 61 -0.92 -1.78 -3.83
CA GLN A 61 -1.86 -1.40 -4.88
C GLN A 61 -2.91 -0.42 -4.34
N ILE A 62 -3.30 -0.56 -3.07
CA ILE A 62 -4.18 0.36 -2.33
C ILE A 62 -3.55 0.72 -0.99
N GLY A 63 -3.71 1.98 -0.59
CA GLY A 63 -3.17 2.56 0.63
C GLY A 63 -3.97 3.79 1.04
N GLY A 64 -4.49 3.78 2.26
CA GLY A 64 -5.41 4.78 2.78
C GLY A 64 -5.43 4.83 4.31
N THR A 65 -6.03 5.88 4.86
CA THR A 65 -6.41 5.98 6.27
C THR A 65 -7.88 6.36 6.39
N VAL A 66 -8.61 5.61 7.21
CA VAL A 66 -10.04 5.80 7.45
C VAL A 66 -10.26 6.45 8.81
N TYR A 67 -11.18 7.40 8.85
CA TYR A 67 -11.54 8.17 10.03
C TYR A 67 -13.02 7.99 10.36
N TYR A 68 -13.40 8.36 11.58
CA TYR A 68 -14.80 8.65 11.89
C TYR A 68 -15.24 9.93 11.16
N SER A 69 -16.55 10.19 11.15
CA SER A 69 -17.14 11.40 10.57
C SER A 69 -16.67 12.72 11.23
N ASP A 70 -15.89 12.66 12.30
CA ASP A 70 -15.20 13.82 12.89
C ASP A 70 -13.91 14.23 12.13
N HIS A 71 -13.48 13.44 11.14
CA HIS A 71 -12.27 13.64 10.33
C HIS A 71 -10.94 13.75 11.10
N HIS A 72 -10.93 13.37 12.38
CA HIS A 72 -9.76 13.49 13.26
C HIS A 72 -9.44 12.16 13.95
N THR A 73 -10.45 11.41 14.37
CA THR A 73 -10.29 10.12 15.03
C THR A 73 -10.23 9.01 14.00
N THR A 74 -9.19 8.19 14.04
CA THR A 74 -9.02 7.05 13.13
C THR A 74 -10.02 5.92 13.42
N LEU A 75 -10.53 5.29 12.38
CA LEU A 75 -11.52 4.22 12.45
C LEU A 75 -10.86 2.86 12.14
N SER A 76 -10.59 2.06 13.16
CA SER A 76 -9.80 0.82 13.05
C SER A 76 -10.60 -0.48 12.85
N ASN A 77 -11.92 -0.42 12.94
CA ASN A 77 -12.80 -1.59 12.87
C ASN A 77 -13.68 -1.61 11.62
N ALA A 78 -13.25 -0.95 10.53
CA ALA A 78 -14.00 -0.90 9.27
C ALA A 78 -13.37 -1.77 8.18
N LYS A 79 -14.08 -1.95 7.07
CA LYS A 79 -13.56 -2.61 5.87
C LYS A 79 -13.66 -1.66 4.68
N LEU A 80 -12.61 -1.63 3.85
CA LEU A 80 -12.67 -1.08 2.51
C LEU A 80 -13.17 -2.17 1.56
N LEU A 81 -14.32 -1.90 0.94
CA LEU A 81 -14.91 -2.74 -0.09
C LEU A 81 -14.69 -2.08 -1.45
N LEU A 82 -14.48 -2.90 -2.47
CA LEU A 82 -14.26 -2.45 -3.84
C LEU A 82 -15.30 -3.09 -4.77
N PHE A 83 -15.92 -2.26 -5.60
CA PHE A 83 -16.98 -2.66 -6.54
C PHE A 83 -16.70 -2.14 -7.94
N THR A 84 -17.34 -2.71 -8.96
CA THR A 84 -17.19 -2.22 -10.35
C THR A 84 -18.24 -1.20 -10.77
N LEU A 85 -19.26 -0.94 -9.94
CA LEU A 85 -20.24 0.12 -10.15
C LEU A 85 -20.46 0.94 -8.84
N PRO A 86 -20.96 2.18 -8.95
CA PRO A 86 -21.24 3.02 -7.77
C PRO A 86 -22.21 2.37 -6.78
N GLN A 87 -22.21 2.86 -5.54
CA GLN A 87 -23.18 2.48 -4.50
C GLN A 87 -23.20 0.97 -4.19
N GLY A 88 -22.03 0.32 -4.25
CA GLY A 88 -21.89 -1.10 -3.93
C GLY A 88 -22.48 -2.06 -4.97
N GLN A 89 -22.79 -1.56 -6.17
CA GLN A 89 -23.36 -2.36 -7.24
C GLN A 89 -22.28 -3.02 -8.11
N GLY A 90 -22.72 -3.86 -9.05
CA GLY A 90 -21.82 -4.55 -9.96
C GLY A 90 -21.10 -5.72 -9.29
N THR A 91 -19.87 -5.98 -9.71
CA THR A 91 -19.06 -7.08 -9.21
C THR A 91 -18.31 -6.64 -7.97
N PHE A 92 -18.43 -7.42 -6.90
CA PHE A 92 -17.55 -7.30 -5.75
C PHE A 92 -16.13 -7.73 -6.14
N VAL A 93 -15.18 -6.82 -5.98
CA VAL A 93 -13.78 -7.04 -6.34
C VAL A 93 -12.99 -7.56 -5.13
N ARG A 94 -13.13 -6.88 -3.98
CA ARG A 94 -12.35 -7.19 -2.78
C ARG A 94 -12.90 -6.54 -1.52
N SER A 95 -12.57 -7.15 -0.38
CA SER A 95 -12.70 -6.58 0.95
C SER A 95 -11.31 -6.53 1.60
N ILE A 96 -10.98 -5.41 2.21
CA ILE A 96 -9.70 -5.16 2.88
C ILE A 96 -10.01 -4.62 4.27
N ASP A 97 -9.44 -5.24 5.29
CA ASP A 97 -9.67 -4.80 6.67
C ASP A 97 -8.89 -3.51 6.93
N VAL A 98 -9.52 -2.55 7.58
CA VAL A 98 -8.80 -1.44 8.19
C VAL A 98 -8.10 -1.97 9.45
N ASP A 99 -6.84 -1.60 9.63
CA ASP A 99 -6.01 -2.07 10.73
C ASP A 99 -6.27 -1.32 12.05
N GLY A 100 -5.58 -1.73 13.10
CA GLY A 100 -5.70 -1.18 14.46
C GLY A 100 -5.38 0.32 14.57
N LEU A 101 -4.69 0.92 13.60
CA LEU A 101 -4.34 2.34 13.56
C LEU A 101 -5.23 3.15 12.61
N GLY A 102 -6.19 2.50 11.94
CA GLY A 102 -7.06 3.13 10.95
C GLY A 102 -6.49 3.11 9.52
N ASN A 103 -5.35 2.47 9.28
CA ASN A 103 -4.78 2.35 7.95
C ASN A 103 -5.34 1.15 7.20
N VAL A 104 -5.47 1.27 5.89
CA VAL A 104 -5.89 0.20 4.99
C VAL A 104 -4.91 0.10 3.84
N TYR A 105 -4.41 -1.10 3.57
CA TYR A 105 -3.47 -1.31 2.49
C TYR A 105 -3.51 -2.75 1.98
N THR A 106 -3.17 -2.94 0.71
CA THR A 106 -2.95 -4.27 0.14
C THR A 106 -1.97 -4.24 -1.01
N SER A 107 -1.15 -5.28 -1.12
CA SER A 107 -0.32 -5.60 -2.28
C SER A 107 -1.02 -6.50 -3.29
N ASP A 108 -2.22 -6.98 -2.96
CA ASP A 108 -2.97 -7.86 -3.84
C ASP A 108 -3.43 -7.10 -5.09
N ASN A 109 -3.45 -7.80 -6.23
CA ASN A 109 -3.78 -7.21 -7.52
C ASN A 109 -5.19 -6.60 -7.54
N ILE A 110 -5.29 -5.35 -7.98
CA ILE A 110 -6.56 -4.63 -8.19
C ILE A 110 -6.68 -4.32 -9.69
N PRO A 111 -7.80 -4.70 -10.34
CA PRO A 111 -7.99 -4.49 -11.77
C PRO A 111 -8.38 -3.04 -12.06
N PHE A 112 -7.40 -2.13 -12.09
CA PHE A 112 -7.61 -0.70 -12.42
C PHE A 112 -7.81 -0.44 -13.92
N ASP A 113 -7.80 -1.48 -14.76
CA ASP A 113 -8.20 -1.43 -16.17
C ASP A 113 -9.72 -1.26 -16.36
N GLN A 114 -10.48 -1.33 -15.26
CA GLN A 114 -11.89 -0.98 -15.17
C GLN A 114 -12.14 0.05 -14.05
N ALA A 115 -13.33 0.63 -14.03
CA ALA A 115 -13.75 1.53 -12.96
C ALA A 115 -13.90 0.75 -11.64
N ILE A 116 -13.28 1.25 -10.57
CA ILE A 116 -13.38 0.68 -9.22
C ILE A 116 -13.99 1.70 -8.28
N PHE A 117 -15.04 1.34 -7.56
CA PHE A 117 -15.76 2.20 -6.62
C PHE A 117 -15.53 1.72 -5.18
N PRO A 118 -14.73 2.47 -4.40
CA PRO A 118 -14.53 2.23 -2.97
C PRO A 118 -15.80 2.42 -2.14
N ALA A 119 -15.91 1.65 -1.06
CA ALA A 119 -16.88 1.86 0.00
C ALA A 119 -16.28 1.49 1.37
N ILE A 120 -16.67 2.21 2.42
CA ILE A 120 -16.28 1.92 3.81
C ILE A 120 -17.45 1.31 4.54
N LEU A 121 -17.34 0.01 4.86
CA LEU A 121 -18.30 -0.72 5.68
C LEU A 121 -17.87 -0.69 7.14
N VAL A 122 -18.73 -0.20 8.02
CA VAL A 122 -18.49 -0.17 9.48
C VAL A 122 -19.18 -1.35 10.19
N PRO A 123 -18.81 -1.68 11.45
CA PRO A 123 -19.37 -2.84 12.15
C PRO A 123 -20.89 -2.83 12.34
N SER A 124 -21.52 -1.67 12.35
CA SER A 124 -22.99 -1.55 12.43
C SER A 124 -23.69 -2.08 11.16
N GLY A 125 -22.95 -2.23 10.06
CA GLY A 125 -23.49 -2.56 8.74
C GLY A 125 -23.68 -1.34 7.84
N ASP A 126 -23.56 -0.13 8.38
CA ASP A 126 -23.65 1.09 7.57
C ASP A 126 -22.46 1.19 6.62
N THR A 127 -22.70 1.74 5.43
CA THR A 127 -21.69 1.83 4.38
C THR A 127 -21.63 3.22 3.77
N ALA A 128 -20.44 3.83 3.77
CA ALA A 128 -20.17 5.07 3.04
C ALA A 128 -19.62 4.72 1.66
N PHE A 129 -20.19 5.29 0.60
CA PHE A 129 -19.82 4.99 -0.78
C PHE A 129 -19.08 6.16 -1.42
N MET A 130 -18.00 5.85 -2.13
CA MET A 130 -17.36 6.82 -3.03
C MET A 130 -18.19 6.92 -4.32
N ALA A 131 -18.52 8.14 -4.73
CA ALA A 131 -19.37 8.38 -5.91
C ALA A 131 -18.61 8.20 -7.23
N GLU A 132 -17.33 8.56 -7.25
CA GLU A 132 -16.46 8.51 -8.43
C GLU A 132 -15.53 7.29 -8.38
N PRO A 133 -15.16 6.70 -9.53
CA PRO A 133 -14.25 5.58 -9.54
C PRO A 133 -12.80 6.02 -9.29
N ILE A 134 -12.00 5.08 -8.79
CA ILE A 134 -10.54 5.18 -8.72
C ILE A 134 -9.89 4.41 -9.87
N HIS A 135 -8.77 4.93 -10.36
CA HIS A 135 -7.91 4.29 -11.36
C HIS A 135 -6.51 3.97 -10.82
N ASP A 136 -6.28 4.27 -9.55
CA ASP A 136 -5.13 3.82 -8.76
C ASP A 136 -5.52 3.86 -7.27
N GLY A 137 -4.76 3.19 -6.41
CA GLY A 137 -5.11 3.05 -5.00
C GLY A 137 -4.34 3.94 -4.02
N ALA A 138 -3.71 5.03 -4.45
CA ALA A 138 -3.05 5.96 -3.54
C ALA A 138 -4.07 6.93 -2.91
N CYS A 139 -4.93 6.42 -2.03
CA CYS A 139 -6.12 7.14 -1.57
C CYS A 139 -5.80 8.46 -0.85
N ASN A 140 -4.78 8.48 0.02
CA ASN A 140 -4.33 9.69 0.72
C ASN A 140 -3.60 10.70 -0.16
N ARG A 141 -3.39 10.43 -1.46
CA ARG A 141 -2.93 11.44 -2.41
C ARG A 141 -3.99 12.53 -2.64
N CYS A 142 -5.27 12.18 -2.54
CA CYS A 142 -6.39 13.11 -2.67
C CYS A 142 -7.04 13.40 -1.29
N HIS A 143 -7.34 12.33 -0.54
CA HIS A 143 -8.05 12.44 0.73
C HIS A 143 -7.15 12.97 1.85
N GLY A 144 -7.53 14.11 2.43
CA GLY A 144 -6.74 14.86 3.39
C GLY A 144 -5.83 15.92 2.75
N VAL A 145 -5.89 16.10 1.43
CA VAL A 145 -5.08 17.08 0.67
C VAL A 145 -5.99 18.04 -0.11
N SER A 146 -6.71 17.53 -1.12
CA SER A 146 -7.63 18.29 -1.97
C SER A 146 -9.09 17.87 -1.82
N THR A 147 -9.31 16.70 -1.22
CA THR A 147 -10.61 16.14 -0.86
C THR A 147 -10.63 15.87 0.65
N GLU A 148 -11.80 15.88 1.28
CA GLU A 148 -11.95 15.50 2.68
C GLU A 148 -11.37 14.12 2.97
N ARG A 149 -10.99 13.86 4.23
CA ARG A 149 -10.49 12.54 4.66
C ARG A 149 -11.53 11.45 4.41
N ILE A 150 -11.05 10.22 4.18
CA ILE A 150 -11.92 9.06 4.02
C ILE A 150 -12.60 8.80 5.35
N THR A 151 -13.93 8.82 5.39
CA THR A 151 -14.69 8.54 6.60
C THR A 151 -15.62 7.34 6.42
N GLY A 152 -15.95 6.69 7.53
CA GLY A 152 -17.19 5.93 7.63
C GLY A 152 -18.43 6.84 7.63
N PRO A 153 -19.63 6.26 7.63
CA PRO A 153 -20.90 6.97 7.82
C PRO A 153 -20.96 7.77 9.14
#